data_AF-A0A3B9J6S6-F1
#
_entry.id   AF-A0A3B9J6S6-F1
#
_cell.length_a   1.000
_cell.length_b   1.000
_cell.length_c   1.000
_cell.angle_alpha   90.00
_cell.angle_beta   90.00
_cell.angle_gamma   90.00
#
_symmetry.space_group_name_H-M   'P 1'
#
loop_
_entity.id
_entity.type
_entity.pdbx_description
1 polymer ?
#
loop_
_entity_poly.entity_id
_entity_poly.type
_entity_poly.pdbx_seq_one_letter_code
_entity_poly.pdbx_strand_id
1 'polypeptide(L)'
;MLTLAEKIIFALALLVSLYFTWRGVARITHNIASGQGKPDWQVVLRKAGGAIFKFVTFQPVFRFRPIPSLLHGLIGWGFLAFLLINLNDILYAYFNWRWVDH
;
A
#
# COMPACT_ATOMS: atom_id res chain seq x y z
N MET A 1 -5.26 23.32 6.76
CA MET A 1 -4.06 23.18 5.89
C MET A 1 -2.82 23.32 6.75
N LEU A 2 -1.74 22.61 6.41
CA LEU A 2 -0.46 22.75 7.10
C LEU A 2 0.18 24.11 6.81
N THR A 3 0.75 24.74 7.83
CA THR A 3 1.68 25.87 7.71
C THR A 3 2.94 25.47 6.92
N LEU A 4 3.73 26.45 6.48
CA LEU A 4 4.97 26.17 5.74
C LEU A 4 5.93 25.26 6.53
N ALA A 5 6.10 25.53 7.83
CA ALA A 5 6.95 24.72 8.70
C ALA A 5 6.45 23.27 8.79
N GLU A 6 5.14 23.08 9.01
CA GLU A 6 4.53 21.75 9.07
C GLU A 6 4.64 21.00 7.74
N LYS A 7 4.48 21.69 6.59
CA LYS A 7 4.68 21.09 5.26
C LYS A 7 6.10 20.57 5.06
N ILE A 8 7.11 21.31 5.53
CA ILE A 8 8.52 20.92 5.45
C ILE A 8 8.78 19.71 6.34
N ILE A 9 8.34 19.74 7.60
CA ILE A 9 8.52 18.63 8.53
C ILE A 9 7.82 17.37 8.01
N PHE A 10 6.58 17.50 7.52
CA PHE A 10 5.83 16.39 6.93
C PHE A 10 6.53 15.82 5.69
N ALA A 11 7.06 16.69 4.82
CA ALA A 11 7.80 16.25 3.63
C ALA A 11 9.04 15.44 4.01
N LEU A 12 9.81 15.91 4.98
CA LEU A 12 10.99 15.20 5.47
C LEU A 12 10.62 13.84 6.08
N ALA A 13 9.58 13.79 6.91
CA ALA A 13 9.10 12.55 7.50
C ALA A 13 8.63 11.55 6.43
N LEU A 14 7.86 12.02 5.43
CA LEU A 14 7.41 11.22 4.30
C LEU A 14 8.59 10.65 3.49
N LEU A 15 9.57 11.49 3.14
CA LEU A 15 10.76 11.08 2.39
C LEU A 15 11.60 10.06 3.14
N VAL A 16 11.80 10.26 4.45
CA VAL A 16 12.52 9.30 5.30
C VAL A 16 11.78 7.95 5.36
N SER A 17 10.46 7.97 5.53
CA SER A 17 9.62 6.75 5.52
C SER A 17 9.70 6.01 4.19
N LEU A 18 9.59 6.73 3.07
CA LEU A 18 9.72 6.17 1.73
C LEU A 18 11.12 5.59 1.48
N TYR A 19 12.18 6.26 1.96
CA TYR A 19 13.55 5.77 1.83
C TYR A 19 13.72 4.41 2.52
N PHE A 20 13.28 4.28 3.77
CA PHE A 20 13.39 3.01 4.50
C PHE A 20 12.49 1.92 3.91
N THR A 21 11.29 2.28 3.44
CA THR A 21 10.39 1.37 2.73
C THR A 21 11.06 0.85 1.45
N TRP A 22 11.63 1.73 0.63
CA TRP A 22 12.34 1.36 -0.59
C TRP A 22 13.53 0.45 -0.32
N ARG A 23 14.33 0.72 0.71
CA ARG A 23 15.45 -0.14 1.14
C ARG A 23 14.98 -1.56 1.47
N GLY A 24 13.83 -1.69 2.13
CA GLY A 24 13.21 -2.99 2.41
C GLY A 24 12.76 -3.72 1.15
N VAL A 25 12.01 -3.04 0.27
CA VAL A 25 11.53 -3.59 -1.00
C VAL A 25 12.69 -4.01 -1.90
N ALA A 26 13.72 -3.18 -2.04
CA ALA A 26 14.91 -3.46 -2.82
C ALA A 26 15.64 -4.72 -2.31
N ARG A 27 15.74 -4.88 -0.98
CA ARG A 27 16.33 -6.09 -0.37
C ARG A 27 15.52 -7.35 -0.71
N ILE A 28 14.20 -7.31 -0.56
CA ILE A 28 13.32 -8.45 -0.83
C ILE A 28 13.39 -8.83 -2.31
N THR A 29 13.26 -7.85 -3.21
CA THR A 29 13.30 -8.07 -4.66
C THR A 29 14.65 -8.62 -5.11
N HIS A 30 15.76 -8.11 -4.57
CA HIS A 30 17.09 -8.65 -4.84
C HIS A 30 17.22 -10.11 -4.40
N ASN A 31 16.77 -10.44 -3.18
CA ASN A 31 16.81 -11.81 -2.67
C ASN A 31 15.99 -12.77 -3.54
N ILE A 32 14.80 -12.37 -3.97
CA ILE A 32 13.97 -13.16 -4.90
C ILE A 32 14.68 -13.34 -6.24
N ALA A 33 15.27 -12.27 -6.79
CA ALA A 33 15.96 -12.31 -8.07
C ALA A 33 17.26 -13.12 -8.07
N SER A 34 17.89 -13.30 -6.90
CA SER A 34 19.10 -14.14 -6.73
C SER A 34 18.83 -15.65 -6.72
N GLY A 35 17.55 -16.08 -6.74
CA GLY A 35 17.18 -17.49 -6.81
C GLY A 35 17.46 -18.15 -8.17
N GLN A 36 17.25 -19.47 -8.25
CA GLN A 36 17.33 -20.18 -9.53
C GLN A 36 16.12 -19.83 -10.42
N GLY A 37 16.42 -19.46 -11.67
CA GLY A 37 15.44 -18.92 -12.61
C GLY A 37 15.24 -17.42 -12.39
N LYS A 38 15.60 -16.61 -13.38
CA LYS A 38 15.34 -15.16 -13.33
C LYS A 38 13.82 -14.93 -13.34
N PRO A 39 13.27 -14.06 -12.47
CA PRO A 39 11.86 -13.70 -12.54
C PRO A 39 11.53 -13.16 -13.92
N ASP A 40 10.52 -13.74 -14.58
CA ASP A 40 9.95 -13.17 -15.78
C ASP A 40 9.02 -12.00 -15.37
N TRP A 41 9.57 -10.79 -15.45
CA TRP A 41 8.86 -9.57 -15.09
C TRP A 41 7.64 -9.28 -15.97
N GLN A 42 7.59 -9.80 -17.19
CA GLN A 42 6.39 -9.67 -18.04
C GLN A 42 5.25 -10.52 -17.49
N VAL A 43 5.54 -11.73 -17.00
CA VAL A 43 4.53 -12.58 -16.33
C VAL A 43 4.02 -11.93 -15.06
N VAL A 44 4.90 -11.30 -14.27
CA VAL A 44 4.51 -10.58 -13.04
C VAL A 44 3.53 -9.47 -13.38
N LEU A 45 3.84 -8.62 -14.36
CA LEU A 45 2.96 -7.53 -14.78
C LEU A 45 1.62 -8.06 -15.30
N ARG A 46 1.64 -9.12 -16.14
CA ARG A 46 0.42 -9.77 -16.65
C ARG A 46 -0.47 -10.34 -15.55
N LYS A 47 0.12 -10.80 -14.44
CA LYS A 47 -0.61 -11.37 -13.29
C LYS A 47 -0.96 -10.33 -12.21
N ALA A 48 -0.40 -9.12 -12.28
CA ALA A 48 -0.56 -8.09 -11.25
C ALA A 48 -2.03 -7.74 -11.00
N GLY A 49 -2.85 -7.58 -12.05
CA GLY A 49 -4.28 -7.30 -11.91
C GLY A 49 -5.03 -8.40 -11.13
N GLY A 50 -4.76 -9.66 -11.43
CA GLY A 50 -5.34 -10.79 -10.70
C GLY A 50 -4.87 -10.89 -9.25
N ALA A 51 -3.61 -10.50 -8.98
CA ALA A 51 -3.08 -10.41 -7.63
C ALA A 51 -3.73 -9.27 -6.83
N ILE A 52 -3.88 -8.09 -7.44
CA ILE A 52 -4.57 -6.94 -6.85
C ILE A 52 -6.02 -7.29 -6.53
N PHE A 53 -6.73 -7.94 -7.46
CA PHE A 53 -8.11 -8.38 -7.22
C PHE A 53 -8.20 -9.30 -6.00
N LYS A 54 -7.33 -10.32 -5.92
CA LYS A 54 -7.28 -11.24 -4.77
C LYS A 54 -6.95 -10.54 -3.45
N PHE A 55 -6.07 -9.54 -3.51
CA PHE A 55 -5.70 -8.72 -2.35
C PHE A 55 -6.87 -7.87 -1.87
N VAL A 56 -7.48 -7.07 -2.76
CA VAL A 56 -8.59 -6.17 -2.41
C VAL A 56 -9.82 -6.95 -1.93
N THR A 57 -10.10 -8.12 -2.52
CA THR A 57 -11.23 -8.97 -2.10
C THR A 57 -10.91 -9.87 -0.91
N PHE A 58 -9.66 -9.88 -0.43
CA PHE A 58 -9.17 -10.82 0.57
C PHE A 58 -9.51 -12.29 0.23
N GLN A 59 -9.59 -12.65 -1.05
CA GLN A 59 -10.04 -13.97 -1.50
C GLN A 59 -9.33 -15.15 -0.81
N PRO A 60 -8.00 -15.12 -0.54
CA PRO A 60 -7.32 -16.21 0.15
C PRO A 60 -7.77 -16.39 1.61
N VAL A 61 -8.25 -15.32 2.26
CA VAL A 61 -8.66 -15.32 3.66
C VAL A 61 -9.99 -16.06 3.85
N PHE A 62 -10.91 -15.97 2.89
CA PHE A 62 -12.26 -16.55 2.94
C PHE A 62 -12.34 -18.06 2.59
N ARG A 63 -11.34 -18.87 2.97
CA ARG A 63 -11.32 -20.31 2.61
C ARG A 63 -11.85 -21.28 3.67
N PHE A 64 -11.45 -21.14 4.93
CA PHE A 64 -11.61 -22.24 5.91
C PHE A 64 -12.49 -21.92 7.12
N ARG A 65 -12.64 -20.63 7.50
CA ARG A 65 -13.34 -20.24 8.73
C ARG A 65 -14.17 -18.96 8.51
N PRO A 66 -15.44 -19.05 8.11
CA PRO A 66 -16.20 -17.89 7.61
C PRO A 66 -16.28 -16.72 8.60
N ILE A 67 -16.50 -17.00 9.89
CA ILE A 67 -16.60 -15.95 10.92
C ILE A 67 -15.24 -15.25 11.16
N PRO A 68 -14.14 -15.95 11.51
CA PRO A 68 -12.82 -15.33 11.60
C PRO A 68 -12.38 -14.61 10.31
N SER A 69 -12.66 -15.20 9.14
CA SER A 69 -12.33 -14.61 7.84
C SER A 69 -13.08 -13.32 7.60
N LEU A 70 -14.36 -13.25 7.97
CA LEU A 70 -15.15 -12.02 7.88
C LEU A 70 -14.57 -10.93 8.79
N LEU A 71 -14.29 -11.25 10.06
CA LEU A 71 -13.68 -10.30 10.99
C LEU A 71 -12.32 -9.80 10.49
N HIS A 72 -11.48 -10.70 9.96
CA HIS A 72 -10.19 -10.33 9.38
C HIS A 72 -10.34 -9.47 8.13
N GLY A 73 -11.31 -9.79 7.27
CA GLY A 73 -11.67 -9.00 6.10
C GLY A 73 -12.07 -7.58 6.48
N LEU A 74 -12.96 -7.41 7.46
CA LEU A 74 -13.39 -6.09 7.95
C LEU A 74 -12.21 -5.24 8.43
N ILE A 75 -11.31 -5.82 9.22
CA ILE A 75 -10.08 -5.13 9.67
C ILE A 75 -9.17 -4.79 8.48
N GLY A 76 -8.98 -5.73 7.56
CA GLY A 76 -8.17 -5.55 6.36
C GLY A 76 -8.70 -4.44 5.44
N TRP A 77 -10.01 -4.41 5.18
CA TRP A 77 -10.66 -3.32 4.46
C TRP A 77 -10.57 -1.99 5.21
N GLY A 78 -10.65 -2.01 6.54
CA GLY A 78 -10.39 -0.84 7.37
C GLY A 78 -9.00 -0.25 7.14
N PHE A 79 -7.95 -1.09 7.09
CA PHE A 79 -6.61 -0.64 6.75
C PHE A 79 -6.48 -0.12 5.31
N LEU A 80 -7.18 -0.74 4.35
CA LEU A 80 -7.20 -0.27 2.96
C LEU A 80 -7.89 1.09 2.84
N ALA A 81 -9.01 1.29 3.54
CA ALA A 81 -9.69 2.58 3.62
C ALA A 81 -8.80 3.63 4.29
N PHE A 82 -8.12 3.29 5.38
CA PHE A 82 -7.18 4.18 6.05
C PHE A 82 -6.05 4.61 5.12
N LEU A 83 -5.47 3.69 4.33
CA LEU A 83 -4.48 4.02 3.31
C LEU A 83 -5.01 5.07 2.31
N LEU A 84 -6.22 4.86 1.77
CA LEU A 84 -6.82 5.80 0.82
C LEU A 84 -7.09 7.17 1.43
N ILE A 85 -7.57 7.22 2.67
CA ILE A 85 -7.78 8.47 3.41
C ILE A 85 -6.44 9.20 3.62
N ASN A 86 -5.39 8.50 4.04
CA ASN A 86 -4.07 9.12 4.22
C ASN A 86 -3.51 9.67 2.91
N LEU A 87 -3.75 8.99 1.77
CA LEU A 87 -3.36 9.52 0.46
C LEU A 87 -4.14 10.79 0.10
N ASN A 88 -5.43 10.85 0.41
CA ASN A 88 -6.25 12.06 0.26
C ASN A 88 -5.74 13.20 1.16
N ASP A 89 -5.34 12.89 2.39
CA ASP A 89 -4.82 13.87 3.34
C ASP A 89 -3.49 14.47 2.89
N ILE A 90 -2.62 13.70 2.24
CA ILE A 90 -1.39 14.23 1.61
C ILE A 90 -1.75 15.29 0.56
N LEU A 91 -2.71 15.00 -0.32
CA LEU A 91 -3.15 15.93 -1.34
C LEU A 91 -3.75 17.19 -0.75
N TYR A 92 -4.58 17.04 0.28
CA TYR A 92 -5.13 18.17 0.99
C TYR A 92 -4.05 19.01 1.65
N ALA A 93 -3.09 18.37 2.34
CA ALA A 93 -2.04 19.05 3.07
C ALA A 93 -1.22 19.97 2.17
N TYR A 94 -0.92 19.55 0.93
CA TYR A 94 -0.08 20.31 0.00
C TYR A 94 -0.86 21.21 -0.95
N PHE A 95 -2.00 20.75 -1.48
CA PHE A 95 -2.69 21.36 -2.63
C PHE A 95 -4.09 21.91 -2.33
N ASN A 96 -4.61 21.76 -1.10
CA ASN A 96 -5.98 22.12 -0.74
C ASN A 96 -7.04 21.42 -1.59
N TRP A 97 -6.69 20.25 -2.12
CA TRP A 97 -7.57 19.44 -2.96
C TRP A 97 -7.79 18.09 -2.30
N ARG A 98 -9.04 17.63 -2.31
CA ARG A 98 -9.46 16.30 -1.85
C ARG A 98 -10.34 15.69 -2.93
N TRP A 99 -10.26 14.37 -3.10
CA TRP A 99 -11.16 13.63 -3.98
C TRP A 99 -12.40 13.11 -3.24
N VAL A 100 -12.36 13.10 -1.91
CA VAL A 100 -13.45 12.63 -1.03
C VAL A 100 -13.59 13.62 0.13
N ASP A 101 -14.81 14.10 0.35
CA ASP A 101 -15.20 15.03 1.40
C ASP A 101 -15.51 14.27 2.70
N HIS A 102 -14.48 13.76 3.35
CA HIS A 102 -14.54 13.21 4.71
C HIS A 102 -13.48 13.86 5.59
#